data_AF-A0A4P6EC58-F1
#
_entry.id   AF-A0A4P6EC58-F1
#
_cell.length_a   1.000
_cell.length_b   1.000
_cell.length_c   1.000
_cell.angle_alpha   90.00
_cell.angle_beta   90.00
_cell.angle_gamma   90.00
#
_symmetry.space_group_name_H-M   'P 1'
#
loop_
_entity.id
_entity.type
_entity.pdbx_description
1 polymer ?
#
loop_
_entity_poly.entity_id
_entity_poly.type
_entity_poly.pdbx_seq_one_letter_code
_entity_poly.pdbx_strand_id
1 'polypeptide(L)'
;MTSAPWRIVRQTPAGLLVSAAATWVAPVAVVINRLTAQDLPGTVPTQWGVFGEAEGWMPLQQSFWSALLPALVGGVLITFIVLAVGDDIPRVRGGLGLGAGALVTSGIGFTWFSSLAAAAHETPTGSSLLEALGPALAIATVVFVGAAAPRRSRRP
;
A
#
# COMPACT_ATOMS: atom_id res chain seq x y z
N MET A 1 -19.75 20.65 44.62
CA MET A 1 -19.26 21.16 43.33
C MET A 1 -18.43 20.06 42.67
N THR A 2 -19.05 19.25 41.83
CA THR A 2 -18.41 18.18 41.06
C THR A 2 -18.03 18.73 39.69
N SER A 3 -16.75 18.98 39.46
CA SER A 3 -16.24 19.31 38.13
C SER A 3 -16.56 18.14 37.19
N ALA A 4 -17.34 18.42 36.14
CA ALA A 4 -17.65 17.42 35.14
C ALA A 4 -16.34 16.95 34.47
N PRO A 5 -16.10 15.63 34.37
CA PRO A 5 -14.93 15.10 33.66
C PRO A 5 -15.11 15.45 32.18
N TRP A 6 -14.33 16.42 31.74
CA TRP A 6 -14.21 16.84 30.35
C TRP A 6 -13.80 15.60 29.54
N ARG A 7 -14.75 15.07 28.76
CA ARG A 7 -14.51 14.00 27.79
C ARG A 7 -13.58 14.57 26.73
N ILE A 8 -12.30 14.23 26.77
CA ILE A 8 -11.42 14.43 25.62
C ILE A 8 -11.93 13.51 24.51
N VAL A 9 -12.73 14.06 23.60
CA VAL A 9 -13.03 13.35 22.36
C VAL A 9 -11.77 13.42 21.51
N ARG A 10 -10.99 12.34 21.50
CA ARG A 10 -9.84 12.21 20.58
C ARG A 10 -10.39 12.25 19.15
N GLN A 11 -10.17 13.35 18.45
CA GLN A 11 -10.54 13.46 17.03
C GLN A 11 -9.38 12.97 16.19
N THR A 12 -9.52 11.83 15.53
CA THR A 12 -8.51 11.35 14.58
C THR A 12 -8.38 12.37 13.43
N PRO A 13 -7.17 12.89 13.17
CA PRO A 13 -6.95 13.80 12.05
C PRO A 13 -7.38 13.18 10.73
N ALA A 14 -8.18 13.90 9.94
CA ALA A 14 -8.64 13.44 8.62
C ALA A 14 -7.48 13.01 7.71
N GLY A 15 -6.32 13.67 7.81
CA GLY A 15 -5.11 13.30 7.07
C GLY A 15 -4.60 11.89 7.38
N LEU A 16 -4.69 11.44 8.64
CA LEU A 16 -4.31 10.07 9.01
C LEU A 16 -5.32 9.04 8.49
N LEU A 17 -6.62 9.37 8.47
CA LEU A 17 -7.66 8.51 7.90
C LEU A 17 -7.48 8.34 6.38
N VAL A 18 -7.23 9.43 5.66
CA VAL A 18 -6.94 9.39 4.21
C VAL A 18 -5.69 8.56 3.94
N SER A 19 -4.66 8.72 4.77
CA SER A 19 -3.41 7.97 4.65
C SER A 19 -3.61 6.48 4.87
N ALA A 20 -4.37 6.09 5.89
CA ALA A 20 -4.75 4.69 6.12
C ALA A 20 -5.59 4.15 4.96
N ALA A 21 -6.56 4.91 4.44
CA ALA A 21 -7.36 4.47 3.30
C ALA A 21 -6.48 4.24 2.05
N ALA A 22 -5.50 5.11 1.81
CA ALA A 22 -4.62 5.01 0.66
C ALA A 22 -3.71 3.76 0.69
N THR A 23 -3.42 3.19 1.87
CA THR A 23 -2.66 1.91 1.94
C THR A 23 -3.45 0.72 1.40
N TRP A 24 -4.77 0.85 1.28
CA TRP A 24 -5.63 -0.20 0.72
C TRP A 24 -5.69 -0.20 -0.81
N VAL A 25 -5.22 0.85 -1.48
CA VAL A 25 -5.34 1.00 -2.93
C VAL A 25 -4.63 -0.13 -3.66
N ALA A 26 -3.39 -0.45 -3.30
CA ALA A 26 -2.63 -1.53 -3.93
C ALA A 26 -3.26 -2.92 -3.72
N PRO A 27 -3.61 -3.37 -2.49
CA PRO A 27 -4.31 -4.63 -2.30
C PRO A 27 -5.63 -4.73 -3.09
N VAL A 28 -6.43 -3.66 -3.09
CA VAL A 28 -7.69 -3.62 -3.85
C VAL A 28 -7.43 -3.72 -5.35
N ALA A 29 -6.43 -3.03 -5.88
CA ALA A 29 -6.05 -3.11 -7.30
C ALA A 29 -5.63 -4.52 -7.71
N VAL A 30 -4.86 -5.22 -6.86
CA VAL A 30 -4.47 -6.63 -7.09
C VAL A 30 -5.69 -7.53 -7.13
N VAL A 31 -6.64 -7.38 -6.19
CA VAL A 31 -7.88 -8.15 -6.17
C VAL A 31 -8.74 -7.88 -7.41
N ILE A 32 -8.95 -6.61 -7.78
CA ILE A 32 -9.72 -6.24 -8.97
C ILE A 32 -9.09 -6.86 -10.21
N ASN A 33 -7.77 -6.69 -10.40
CA ASN A 33 -7.06 -7.26 -11.56
C ASN A 33 -7.22 -8.79 -11.63
N ARG A 34 -7.09 -9.50 -10.50
CA ARG A 34 -7.27 -10.95 -10.45
C ARG A 34 -8.68 -11.39 -10.87
N LEU A 35 -9.70 -10.60 -10.53
CA LEU A 35 -11.10 -10.91 -10.82
C LEU A 35 -11.53 -10.51 -12.25
N THR A 36 -10.89 -9.51 -12.85
CA THR A 36 -11.30 -8.97 -14.16
C THR A 36 -10.45 -9.45 -15.34
N ALA A 37 -9.22 -9.90 -15.10
CA ALA A 37 -8.35 -10.39 -16.18
C ALA A 37 -8.81 -11.76 -16.70
N GLN A 38 -9.03 -11.87 -18.01
CA GLN A 38 -9.58 -13.10 -18.63
C GLN A 38 -8.50 -14.08 -19.10
N ASP A 39 -7.24 -13.66 -19.23
CA ASP A 39 -6.14 -14.47 -19.76
C ASP A 39 -4.92 -14.43 -18.83
N LEU A 40 -5.10 -14.90 -17.59
CA LEU A 40 -3.99 -14.97 -16.64
C LEU A 40 -3.15 -16.23 -16.89
N PRO A 41 -1.81 -16.14 -16.85
CA PRO A 41 -0.92 -17.27 -17.08
C PRO A 41 -1.09 -18.32 -15.98
N GLY A 42 -0.83 -19.60 -16.28
CA GLY A 42 -0.91 -20.67 -15.27
C GLY A 42 0.14 -20.55 -14.16
N THR A 43 1.28 -19.95 -14.49
CA THR A 43 2.42 -19.74 -13.59
C THR A 43 3.05 -18.38 -13.83
N VAL A 44 3.68 -17.81 -12.82
CA VAL A 44 4.37 -16.53 -12.90
C VAL A 44 5.78 -16.65 -12.31
N PRO A 45 6.76 -15.86 -12.79
CA PRO A 45 8.09 -15.85 -12.23
C PRO A 45 8.08 -15.20 -10.84
N THR A 46 8.78 -15.81 -9.89
CA THR A 46 8.91 -15.32 -8.51
C THR A 46 10.36 -15.12 -8.09
N GLN A 47 11.30 -15.70 -8.84
CA GLN A 47 12.73 -15.54 -8.64
C GLN A 47 13.36 -15.12 -9.96
N TRP A 48 14.24 -14.12 -9.88
CA TRP A 48 14.90 -13.51 -11.00
C TRP A 48 16.41 -13.70 -10.82
N GLY A 49 17.06 -14.25 -11.84
CA GLY A 49 18.51 -14.36 -11.89
C GLY A 49 19.17 -12.99 -12.04
N VAL A 50 20.49 -12.97 -11.88
CA VAL A 50 21.31 -11.75 -11.96
C VAL A 50 21.17 -11.06 -13.34
N PHE A 51 20.87 -11.83 -14.39
CA PHE A 51 20.69 -11.35 -15.75
C PHE A 51 19.23 -11.04 -16.12
N GLY A 52 18.30 -11.08 -15.15
CA GLY A 52 16.89 -10.78 -15.37
C GLY A 52 16.09 -11.92 -15.99
N GLU A 53 16.65 -13.12 -16.03
CA GLU A 53 15.96 -14.34 -16.44
C GLU A 53 15.18 -14.96 -15.28
N ALA A 54 14.00 -15.52 -15.57
CA ALA A 54 13.17 -16.15 -14.56
C ALA A 54 13.73 -17.52 -14.15
N GLU A 55 14.30 -17.61 -12.94
CA GLU A 55 14.87 -18.86 -12.42
C GLU A 55 13.82 -19.71 -11.67
N GLY A 56 12.80 -19.07 -11.11
CA GLY A 56 11.79 -19.74 -10.29
C GLY A 56 10.38 -19.35 -10.69
N TRP A 57 9.53 -20.35 -10.90
CA TRP A 57 8.13 -20.20 -11.30
C TRP A 57 7.20 -20.71 -10.20
N MET A 58 6.10 -20.00 -9.99
CA MET A 58 5.09 -20.36 -9.01
C MET A 58 3.71 -20.41 -9.67
N PRO A 59 2.83 -21.35 -9.29
CA PRO A 59 1.42 -21.32 -9.70
C PRO A 59 0.80 -19.95 -9.43
N LEU A 60 0.06 -19.42 -10.40
CA LEU A 60 -0.56 -18.09 -10.32
C LEU A 60 -1.34 -17.88 -9.02
N GLN A 61 -2.10 -18.89 -8.60
CA GLN A 61 -2.91 -18.82 -7.39
C GLN A 61 -2.05 -18.68 -6.13
N GLN A 62 -0.93 -19.39 -6.03
CA GLN A 62 -0.01 -19.25 -4.89
C GLN A 62 0.67 -17.88 -4.91
N SER A 63 1.13 -17.43 -6.09
CA SER A 63 1.75 -16.10 -6.24
C SER A 63 0.79 -14.96 -5.89
N PHE A 64 -0.50 -15.13 -6.19
CA PHE A 64 -1.53 -14.16 -5.83
C PHE A 64 -1.63 -14.00 -4.31
N TRP A 65 -1.72 -15.11 -3.59
CA TRP A 65 -1.82 -15.07 -2.12
C TRP A 65 -0.52 -14.63 -1.46
N SER A 66 0.64 -15.02 -2.00
CA SER A 66 1.94 -14.57 -1.47
C SER A 66 2.14 -13.07 -1.63
N ALA A 67 1.60 -12.48 -2.71
CA ALA A 67 1.53 -11.04 -2.85
C ALA A 67 0.46 -10.46 -1.90
N LEU A 68 -0.81 -10.85 -2.03
CA LEU A 68 -1.92 -10.19 -1.35
C LEU A 68 -1.83 -10.24 0.19
N LEU A 69 -1.41 -11.37 0.77
CA LEU A 69 -1.54 -11.61 2.20
C LEU A 69 -0.68 -10.66 3.05
N PRO A 70 0.62 -10.44 2.75
CA PRO A 70 1.40 -9.40 3.42
C PRO A 70 0.81 -7.98 3.26
N ALA A 71 0.18 -7.66 2.12
CA ALA A 71 -0.43 -6.34 1.92
C ALA A 71 -1.69 -6.15 2.78
N LEU A 72 -2.52 -7.19 2.91
CA LEU A 72 -3.67 -7.18 3.81
C LEU A 72 -3.23 -7.04 5.26
N VAL A 73 -2.23 -7.81 5.71
CA VAL A 73 -1.68 -7.72 7.06
C VAL A 73 -1.11 -6.32 7.32
N GLY A 74 -0.34 -5.78 6.37
CA GLY A 74 0.20 -4.41 6.45
C GLY A 74 -0.89 -3.34 6.54
N GLY A 75 -1.90 -3.40 5.66
CA GLY A 75 -3.02 -2.45 5.66
C GLY A 75 -3.84 -2.48 6.95
N VAL A 76 -4.08 -3.69 7.50
CA VAL A 76 -4.75 -3.87 8.79
C VAL A 76 -3.92 -3.28 9.93
N LEU A 77 -2.63 -3.60 10.01
CA LEU A 77 -1.72 -3.07 11.04
C LEU A 77 -1.64 -1.54 11.00
N ILE A 78 -1.51 -0.96 9.80
CA ILE A 78 -1.48 0.49 9.62
C ILE A 78 -2.80 1.12 10.10
N THR A 79 -3.93 0.51 9.75
CA THR A 79 -5.25 0.96 10.21
C THR A 79 -5.34 0.93 11.74
N PHE A 80 -4.91 -0.17 12.37
CA PHE A 80 -4.87 -0.26 13.84
C PHE A 80 -3.96 0.79 14.47
N ILE A 81 -2.77 1.02 13.92
CA ILE A 81 -1.84 2.05 14.43
C ILE A 81 -2.50 3.44 14.35
N VAL A 82 -3.13 3.78 13.23
CA VAL A 82 -3.82 5.07 13.07
C VAL A 82 -4.97 5.23 14.07
N LEU A 83 -5.74 4.16 14.31
CA LEU A 83 -6.85 4.18 15.26
C LEU A 83 -6.40 4.20 16.73
N ALA A 84 -5.33 3.47 17.06
CA ALA A 84 -4.86 3.31 18.43
C ALA A 84 -4.05 4.50 18.92
N VAL A 85 -3.21 5.10 18.08
CA VAL A 85 -2.25 6.10 18.55
C VAL A 85 -2.85 7.50 18.68
N GLY A 86 -3.98 7.80 18.03
CA GLY A 86 -4.67 9.08 18.19
C GLY A 86 -3.76 10.30 17.93
N ASP A 87 -3.90 11.34 18.75
CA ASP A 87 -3.20 12.63 18.59
C ASP A 87 -1.76 12.65 19.14
N ASP A 88 -1.26 11.54 19.67
CA ASP A 88 0.00 11.51 20.45
C ASP A 88 1.27 11.38 19.58
N ILE A 89 1.14 11.13 18.26
CA ILE A 89 2.28 11.09 17.33
C ILE A 89 2.51 12.46 16.68
N PRO A 90 3.77 12.97 16.69
CA PRO A 90 4.15 14.13 15.88
C PRO A 90 3.86 13.87 14.39
N ARG A 91 3.14 14.79 13.74
CA ARG A 91 2.60 14.60 12.37
C ARG A 91 3.64 14.14 11.36
N VAL A 92 4.83 14.71 11.40
CA VAL A 92 5.92 14.33 10.47
C VAL A 92 6.33 12.88 10.70
N ARG A 93 6.44 12.44 11.95
CA ARG A 93 6.78 11.04 12.28
C ARG A 93 5.65 10.09 11.90
N GLY A 94 4.40 10.48 12.16
CA GLY A 94 3.22 9.72 11.75
C GLY A 94 3.11 9.60 10.24
N GLY A 95 3.26 10.70 9.51
CA GLY A 95 3.22 10.73 8.06
C GLY A 95 4.38 9.96 7.41
N LEU A 96 5.58 10.01 7.97
CA LEU A 96 6.70 9.17 7.52
C LEU A 96 6.41 7.68 7.75
N GLY A 97 5.93 7.30 8.94
CA GLY A 97 5.58 5.92 9.23
C GLY A 97 4.48 5.38 8.32
N LEU A 98 3.43 6.17 8.08
CA LEU A 98 2.34 5.79 7.17
C LEU A 98 2.78 5.76 5.71
N GLY A 99 3.60 6.73 5.28
CA GLY A 99 4.18 6.74 3.92
C GLY A 99 5.08 5.53 3.67
N ALA A 100 5.93 5.17 4.64
CA ALA A 100 6.75 3.97 4.57
C ALA A 100 5.89 2.70 4.53
N GLY A 101 4.87 2.62 5.37
CA GLY A 101 3.91 1.51 5.33
C GLY A 101 3.19 1.40 3.98
N ALA A 102 2.75 2.53 3.42
CA ALA A 102 2.13 2.59 2.11
C ALA A 102 3.07 2.15 0.98
N LEU A 103 4.35 2.54 1.03
CA LEU A 103 5.37 2.08 0.09
C LEU A 103 5.53 0.56 0.15
N VAL A 104 5.63 -0.02 1.34
CA VAL A 104 5.75 -1.46 1.52
C VAL A 104 4.52 -2.18 0.96
N THR A 105 3.31 -1.72 1.29
CA THR A 105 2.06 -2.31 0.76
C THR A 105 1.92 -2.12 -0.75
N SER A 106 2.46 -1.04 -1.31
CA SER A 106 2.42 -0.78 -2.77
C SER A 106 3.48 -1.57 -3.52
N GLY A 107 4.64 -1.83 -2.90
CA GLY A 107 5.69 -2.70 -3.45
C GLY A 107 5.20 -4.11 -3.72
N ILE A 108 4.22 -4.57 -2.94
CA ILE A 108 3.56 -5.85 -3.19
C ILE A 108 2.71 -5.83 -4.46
N GLY A 109 1.93 -4.75 -4.68
CA GLY A 109 1.20 -4.57 -5.93
C GLY A 109 2.17 -4.55 -7.11
N PHE A 110 3.30 -3.85 -6.96
CA PHE A 110 4.37 -3.86 -7.94
C PHE A 110 4.88 -5.28 -8.23
N THR A 111 5.15 -6.10 -7.21
CA THR A 111 5.56 -7.50 -7.41
C THR A 111 4.52 -8.31 -8.18
N TRP A 112 3.23 -8.15 -7.88
CA TRP A 112 2.16 -8.86 -8.61
C TRP A 112 2.12 -8.46 -10.09
N PHE A 113 2.06 -7.16 -10.37
CA PHE A 113 1.94 -6.66 -11.75
C PHE A 113 3.20 -6.92 -12.57
N SER A 114 4.39 -6.81 -11.98
CA SER A 114 5.64 -7.13 -12.68
C SER A 114 5.74 -8.61 -13.01
N SER A 115 5.29 -9.49 -12.11
CA SER A 115 5.27 -10.94 -12.34
C SER A 115 4.29 -11.32 -13.46
N LEU A 116 3.12 -10.68 -13.52
CA LEU A 116 2.18 -10.86 -14.62
C LEU A 116 2.70 -10.33 -15.96
N ALA A 117 3.29 -9.13 -15.96
CA ALA A 117 3.86 -8.53 -17.17
C ALA A 117 5.00 -9.39 -17.75
N ALA A 118 5.85 -9.92 -16.86
CA ALA A 118 6.92 -10.85 -17.19
C ALA A 118 6.41 -12.20 -17.72
N ALA A 119 5.33 -12.73 -17.15
CA ALA A 119 4.74 -13.96 -17.65
C ALA A 119 4.10 -13.77 -19.04
N ALA A 120 3.70 -12.54 -19.39
CA ALA A 120 3.16 -12.20 -20.70
C ALA A 120 4.24 -11.87 -21.75
N HIS A 121 5.46 -11.49 -21.35
CA HIS A 121 6.55 -11.10 -22.24
C HIS A 121 7.87 -11.69 -21.75
N GLU A 122 8.55 -12.49 -22.59
CA GLU A 122 9.81 -13.17 -22.25
C GLU A 122 10.93 -12.22 -21.79
N THR A 123 10.85 -10.93 -22.16
CA THR A 123 11.74 -9.87 -21.66
C THR A 123 10.95 -8.65 -21.20
N PRO A 124 10.80 -8.41 -19.89
CA PRO A 124 10.20 -7.18 -19.39
C PRO A 124 11.07 -5.98 -19.80
N THR A 125 10.51 -5.05 -20.58
CA THR A 125 11.18 -3.80 -20.93
C THR A 125 11.25 -2.89 -19.70
N GLY A 126 12.33 -2.14 -19.52
CA GLY A 126 12.47 -1.24 -18.36
C GLY A 126 11.32 -0.23 -18.21
N SER A 127 10.63 0.11 -19.30
CA SER A 127 9.41 0.93 -19.30
C SER A 127 8.24 0.25 -18.58
N SER A 128 8.05 -1.06 -18.74
CA SER A 128 6.96 -1.81 -18.08
C SER A 128 7.12 -1.84 -16.55
N LEU A 129 8.36 -1.89 -16.06
CA LEU A 129 8.66 -1.79 -14.63
C LEU A 129 8.38 -0.38 -14.09
N LEU A 130 8.72 0.67 -14.85
CA LEU A 130 8.42 2.05 -14.45
C LEU A 130 6.92 2.34 -14.43
N GLU A 131 6.16 1.82 -15.38
CA GLU A 131 4.70 1.92 -15.39
C GLU A 131 4.06 1.24 -14.17
N ALA A 132 4.64 0.14 -13.68
CA ALA A 132 4.19 -0.52 -12.46
C ALA A 132 4.64 0.23 -11.18
N LEU A 133 5.81 0.90 -11.17
CA LEU A 133 6.30 1.68 -10.04
C LEU A 133 5.60 3.04 -9.87
N GLY A 134 5.18 3.66 -10.98
CA GLY A 134 4.57 4.99 -10.99
C GLY A 134 3.38 5.13 -10.02
N PRO A 135 2.37 4.24 -10.10
CA PRO A 135 1.24 4.26 -9.19
C PRO A 135 1.63 4.06 -7.72
N ALA A 136 2.60 3.18 -7.43
CA ALA A 136 3.06 2.93 -6.08
C ALA A 136 3.71 4.17 -5.45
N LEU A 137 4.57 4.87 -6.20
CA LEU A 137 5.19 6.12 -5.77
C LEU A 137 4.16 7.25 -5.63
N ALA A 138 3.18 7.32 -6.53
CA ALA A 138 2.11 8.30 -6.45
C ALA A 138 1.26 8.10 -5.19
N ILE A 139 0.85 6.87 -4.88
CA ILE A 139 0.08 6.55 -3.67
C ILE A 139 0.89 6.90 -2.42
N ALA A 140 2.16 6.48 -2.36
CA ALA A 140 3.05 6.81 -1.24
C ALA A 140 3.19 8.32 -1.02
N THR A 141 3.31 9.08 -2.10
CA THR A 141 3.39 10.55 -2.05
C THR A 141 2.10 11.16 -1.53
N VAL A 142 0.94 10.70 -2.02
CA VAL A 142 -0.38 11.16 -1.56
C VAL A 142 -0.58 10.87 -0.07
N VAL A 143 -0.20 9.67 0.39
CA VAL A 143 -0.24 9.28 1.80
C VAL A 143 0.63 10.22 2.64
N PHE A 144 1.88 10.42 2.23
CA PHE A 144 2.80 11.28 2.97
C PHE A 144 2.30 12.73 3.06
N VAL A 145 1.91 13.32 1.93
CA VAL A 145 1.41 14.70 1.88
C VAL A 145 0.11 14.84 2.67
N GLY A 146 -0.80 13.87 2.56
CA GLY A 146 -2.07 13.84 3.29
C GLY A 146 -1.88 13.79 4.81
N ALA A 147 -0.96 12.95 5.29
CA ALA A 147 -0.62 12.87 6.71
C ALA A 147 0.14 14.11 7.22
N ALA A 148 0.99 14.71 6.39
CA ALA A 148 1.81 15.87 6.75
C ALA A 148 1.04 17.20 6.70
N ALA A 149 -0.14 17.24 6.07
CA ALA A 149 -0.91 18.47 5.84
C ALA A 149 -1.24 19.22 7.16
N PRO A 150 -1.17 20.57 7.18
CA PRO A 150 -1.54 21.36 8.34
C PRO A 150 -3.03 21.18 8.70
N ARG A 151 -3.37 21.07 10.00
CA ARG A 151 -4.75 21.22 10.46
C ARG A 151 -5.25 22.60 10.03
N ARG A 152 -6.34 22.66 9.26
CA ARG A 152 -7.12 23.89 9.15
C ARG A 152 -7.62 24.21 10.56
N SER A 153 -7.02 25.19 11.22
CA SER A 153 -7.56 25.68 12.49
C SER A 153 -8.94 26.20 12.19
N ARG A 154 -9.99 25.54 12.69
CA ARG A 154 -11.28 26.20 12.82
C ARG A 154 -11.03 27.33 13.82
N ARG A 155 -10.82 28.55 13.31
CA ARG A 155 -10.88 29.72 14.16
C ARG A 155 -12.29 29.73 14.78
N PRO A 156 -12.39 29.98 16.09
CA PRO A 156 -13.67 30.04 16.78
C PRO A 156 -14.58 31.11 16.19
#